data_AF-A0A6C0CHJ4-F1
#
_entry.id   AF-A0A6C0CHJ4-F1
#
_cell.length_a   1.000
_cell.length_b   1.000
_cell.length_c   1.000
_cell.angle_alpha   90.00
_cell.angle_beta   90.00
_cell.angle_gamma   90.00
#
_symmetry.space_group_name_H-M   'P 1'
#
loop_
_entity.id
_entity.type
_entity.pdbx_description
1 polymer ?
#
loop_
_entity_poly.entity_id
_entity_poly.type
_entity_poly.pdbx_seq_one_letter_code
_entity_poly.pdbx_strand_id
1 'polypeptide(L)'
;MAAIYLFLESEWIRFYQNGSVNSQVGKGICRMDTTTKMIYGLDRSKYPARMGKAWTWDEDTKLLESIKNGKELADIAKEHERTEGGIWCHLCVIAHNMYNENRPMGEITVITGLSEHEILDRIKKIEIKDEKRKERKEARKEEKSARKKLEKKSEDPSHSTECVSKLEIMNLINDIQTKMTRLNILVAMMS
;
A
#
# COMPACT_ATOMS: atom_id res chain seq x y z
N MET A 1 5.71 -39.63 25.66
CA MET A 1 6.04 -38.56 24.69
C MET A 1 4.85 -38.04 23.88
N ALA A 2 3.77 -38.81 23.67
CA ALA A 2 2.60 -38.33 22.92
C ALA A 2 1.76 -37.24 23.63
N ALA A 3 1.78 -37.16 24.96
CA ALA A 3 0.95 -36.23 25.73
C ALA A 3 1.45 -34.76 25.74
N ILE A 4 2.73 -34.51 25.44
CA ILE A 4 3.28 -33.15 25.37
C ILE A 4 2.87 -32.45 24.05
N TYR A 5 2.66 -33.23 22.98
CA TYR A 5 2.25 -32.70 21.67
C TYR A 5 0.81 -32.16 21.66
N LEU A 6 -0.11 -32.77 22.41
CA LEU A 6 -1.51 -32.33 22.45
C LEU A 6 -1.71 -31.02 23.24
N PHE A 7 -0.81 -30.72 24.19
CA PHE A 7 -0.87 -29.44 24.93
C PHE A 7 -0.48 -28.25 24.03
N LEU A 8 0.56 -28.43 23.19
CA LEU A 8 1.03 -27.42 22.24
C LEU A 8 0.02 -27.13 21.12
N GLU A 9 -0.78 -28.12 20.68
CA GLU A 9 -1.85 -27.92 19.69
C GLU A 9 -3.00 -27.03 20.21
N SER A 10 -3.28 -27.05 21.52
CA SER A 10 -4.37 -26.27 22.12
C SER A 10 -4.02 -24.80 22.40
N GLU A 11 -2.75 -24.49 22.71
CA GLU A 11 -2.28 -23.11 22.88
C GLU A 11 -2.05 -22.39 21.55
N TRP A 12 -1.71 -23.14 20.49
CA TRP A 12 -1.56 -22.61 19.13
C TRP A 12 -2.85 -21.96 18.59
N ILE A 13 -4.02 -22.57 18.86
CA ILE A 13 -5.32 -22.09 18.36
C ILE A 13 -5.77 -20.81 19.08
N ARG A 14 -5.58 -20.72 20.41
CA ARG A 14 -6.00 -19.56 21.21
C ARG A 14 -5.15 -18.32 20.97
N PHE A 15 -3.86 -18.48 20.66
CA PHE A 15 -2.96 -17.34 20.47
C PHE A 15 -3.15 -16.67 19.11
N TYR A 16 -3.37 -17.43 18.04
CA TYR A 16 -3.58 -16.86 16.70
C TYR A 16 -4.92 -16.14 16.54
N GLN A 17 -5.96 -16.56 17.27
CA GLN A 17 -7.25 -15.85 17.32
C GLN A 17 -7.17 -14.51 18.05
N ASN A 18 -6.27 -14.37 19.04
CA ASN A 18 -6.14 -13.14 19.85
C ASN A 18 -4.99 -12.22 19.38
N GLY A 19 -4.01 -12.72 18.63
CA GLY A 19 -2.87 -11.96 18.10
C GLY A 19 -3.13 -11.26 16.76
N SER A 20 -4.25 -11.54 16.09
CA SER A 20 -4.64 -10.89 14.80
C SER A 20 -5.16 -9.45 14.97
N VAL A 21 -4.96 -8.85 16.15
CA VAL A 21 -5.43 -7.51 16.51
C VAL A 21 -4.25 -6.55 16.69
N ASN A 22 -3.35 -6.42 15.69
CA ASN A 22 -2.59 -5.16 15.45
C ASN A 22 -1.57 -5.19 14.30
N SER A 23 -1.71 -6.03 13.28
CA SER A 23 -1.05 -5.73 12.00
C SER A 23 -1.87 -4.71 11.18
N GLN A 24 -2.15 -3.56 11.77
CA GLN A 24 -2.29 -2.30 11.03
C GLN A 24 -0.91 -1.71 10.70
N VAL A 25 0.14 -2.53 10.60
CA VAL A 25 1.33 -2.15 9.83
C VAL A 25 0.83 -1.99 8.40
N GLY A 26 0.55 -0.73 8.05
CA GLY A 26 -0.21 -0.31 6.90
C GLY A 26 0.02 -1.25 5.74
N LYS A 27 -1.00 -2.09 5.50
CA LYS A 27 -1.18 -2.81 4.26
C LYS A 27 -1.14 -1.76 3.15
N GLY A 28 0.05 -1.45 2.67
CA GLY A 28 0.33 -1.43 1.25
C GLY A 28 0.09 -2.84 0.72
N ILE A 29 -1.14 -3.36 0.90
CA ILE A 29 -1.84 -4.00 -0.18
C ILE A 29 -1.56 -3.06 -1.33
N CYS A 30 -0.76 -3.53 -2.27
CA CYS A 30 -0.85 -3.01 -3.61
C CYS A 30 -2.36 -3.03 -3.87
N ARG A 31 -3.03 -1.88 -3.73
CA ARG A 31 -4.17 -1.59 -4.57
C ARG A 31 -3.58 -1.74 -5.96
N MET A 32 -3.54 -2.98 -6.42
CA MET A 32 -3.76 -3.30 -7.80
C MET A 32 -5.16 -2.74 -7.97
N ASP A 33 -5.19 -1.46 -8.30
CA ASP A 33 -6.36 -0.84 -8.89
C ASP A 33 -6.83 -1.88 -9.90
N THR A 34 -8.09 -2.30 -9.81
CA THR A 34 -8.67 -3.31 -10.69
C THR A 34 -8.73 -2.84 -12.15
N THR A 35 -8.06 -1.74 -12.50
CA THR A 35 -7.23 -1.64 -13.70
C THR A 35 -6.13 -2.71 -13.60
N THR A 36 -6.43 -4.00 -13.81
CA THR A 36 -6.59 -4.52 -15.17
C THR A 36 -5.89 -3.61 -16.19
N LYS A 37 -4.61 -3.29 -15.95
CA LYS A 37 -3.63 -3.23 -17.02
C LYS A 37 -3.75 -4.60 -17.64
N MET A 38 -4.59 -4.66 -18.67
CA MET A 38 -4.71 -5.77 -19.58
C MET A 38 -3.26 -6.12 -19.93
N ILE A 39 -2.73 -7.16 -19.28
CA ILE A 39 -1.64 -7.92 -19.87
C ILE A 39 -2.36 -8.64 -21.01
N TYR A 40 -2.52 -7.92 -22.12
CA TYR A 40 -3.19 -8.42 -23.32
C TYR A 40 -2.45 -9.71 -23.70
N GLY A 41 -3.12 -10.86 -23.57
CA GLY A 41 -2.61 -12.16 -24.04
C GLY A 41 -2.28 -13.22 -22.98
N LEU A 42 -2.44 -12.97 -21.68
CA LEU A 42 -2.34 -14.06 -20.69
C LEU A 42 -3.71 -14.75 -20.51
N ASP A 43 -3.76 -16.03 -20.89
CA ASP A 43 -4.94 -16.87 -20.67
C ASP A 43 -5.21 -17.02 -19.17
N ARG A 44 -6.39 -16.56 -18.72
CA ARG A 44 -6.82 -16.67 -17.32
C ARG A 44 -6.97 -18.13 -16.88
N SER A 45 -7.24 -19.04 -17.82
CA SER A 45 -7.33 -20.48 -17.58
C SER A 45 -6.01 -21.08 -17.04
N LYS A 46 -4.87 -20.44 -17.34
CA LYS A 46 -3.55 -20.92 -16.91
C LYS A 46 -3.28 -20.71 -15.42
N TYR A 47 -4.01 -19.80 -14.76
CA TYR A 47 -3.74 -19.41 -13.38
C TYR A 47 -4.75 -20.01 -12.42
N PRO A 48 -4.31 -20.40 -11.22
CA PRO A 48 -5.21 -21.05 -10.28
C PRO A 48 -6.17 -20.02 -9.65
N ALA A 49 -7.37 -20.46 -9.29
CA ALA A 49 -8.51 -19.58 -8.97
C ALA A 49 -8.25 -18.65 -7.77
N ARG A 50 -7.41 -19.04 -6.82
CA ARG A 50 -7.09 -18.25 -5.62
C ARG A 50 -5.80 -17.43 -5.74
N MET A 51 -5.21 -17.35 -6.93
CA MET A 51 -4.04 -16.49 -7.14
C MET A 51 -4.33 -15.03 -6.75
N GLY A 52 -3.48 -14.49 -5.87
CA GLY A 52 -3.59 -13.11 -5.38
C GLY A 52 -4.68 -12.85 -4.33
N LYS A 53 -5.48 -13.86 -3.96
CA LYS A 53 -6.41 -13.75 -2.83
C LYS A 53 -5.66 -13.73 -1.51
N ALA A 54 -6.20 -13.04 -0.51
CA ALA A 54 -5.66 -13.07 0.85
C ALA A 54 -5.71 -14.50 1.42
N TRP A 55 -4.77 -14.83 2.30
CA TRP A 55 -4.77 -16.09 3.04
C TRP A 55 -5.74 -16.00 4.22
N THR A 56 -6.57 -17.02 4.39
CA THR A 56 -7.43 -17.17 5.57
C THR A 56 -6.76 -18.04 6.61
N TRP A 57 -7.19 -17.92 7.87
CA TRP A 57 -6.65 -18.74 8.95
C TRP A 57 -6.88 -20.25 8.73
N ASP A 58 -8.05 -20.62 8.18
CA ASP A 58 -8.33 -22.01 7.82
C ASP A 58 -7.36 -22.54 6.74
N GLU A 59 -6.94 -21.67 5.80
CA GLU A 59 -5.92 -22.04 4.82
C GLU A 59 -4.54 -22.22 5.47
N ASP A 60 -4.16 -21.34 6.38
CA ASP A 60 -2.87 -21.43 7.08
C ASP A 60 -2.76 -22.76 7.85
N THR A 61 -3.83 -23.14 8.54
CA THR A 61 -3.90 -24.39 9.30
C THR A 61 -3.78 -25.60 8.38
N LYS A 62 -4.57 -25.65 7.30
CA LYS A 62 -4.50 -26.73 6.29
C LYS A 62 -3.14 -26.82 5.60
N LEU A 63 -2.50 -25.68 5.37
CA LEU A 63 -1.16 -25.63 4.79
C LEU A 63 -0.14 -26.27 5.72
N LEU A 64 -0.13 -25.89 7.00
CA LEU A 64 0.80 -26.44 7.99
C LEU A 64 0.55 -27.93 8.25
N GLU A 65 -0.72 -28.36 8.30
CA GLU A 65 -1.08 -29.78 8.37
C GLU A 65 -0.55 -30.56 7.16
N SER A 66 -0.66 -29.99 5.96
CA SER A 66 -0.15 -30.62 4.73
C SER A 66 1.37 -30.77 4.73
N ILE A 67 2.10 -29.79 5.26
CA ILE A 67 3.55 -29.87 5.44
C ILE A 67 3.92 -30.90 6.51
N LYS A 68 3.20 -30.93 7.65
CA LYS A 68 3.37 -31.94 8.70
C LYS A 68 3.15 -33.37 8.17
N ASN A 69 2.24 -33.53 7.22
CA ASN A 69 1.97 -34.79 6.53
C ASN A 69 3.01 -35.13 5.44
N GLY A 70 4.03 -34.29 5.22
CA GLY A 70 5.09 -34.52 4.25
C GLY A 70 4.65 -34.42 2.79
N LYS A 71 3.56 -33.70 2.49
CA LYS A 71 3.13 -33.48 1.10
C LYS A 71 4.12 -32.57 0.37
N GLU A 72 4.34 -32.83 -0.92
CA GLU A 72 5.16 -31.97 -1.78
C GLU A 72 4.46 -30.62 -2.05
N LEU A 73 5.26 -29.56 -2.24
CA LEU A 73 4.75 -28.21 -2.49
C LEU A 73 3.84 -28.13 -3.73
N ALA A 74 4.09 -28.94 -4.75
CA ALA A 74 3.29 -29.00 -5.97
C ALA A 74 1.86 -29.47 -5.70
N ASP A 75 1.68 -30.43 -4.80
CA ASP A 75 0.35 -30.97 -4.48
C ASP A 75 -0.41 -30.06 -3.52
N ILE A 76 0.30 -29.45 -2.56
CA ILE A 76 -0.25 -28.41 -1.69
C ILE A 76 -0.73 -27.22 -2.54
N ALA A 77 0.04 -26.83 -3.56
CA ALA A 77 -0.34 -25.74 -4.46
C ALA A 77 -1.66 -26.04 -5.20
N LYS A 78 -1.85 -27.28 -5.68
CA LYS A 78 -3.11 -27.73 -6.31
C LYS A 78 -4.27 -27.71 -5.31
N GLU A 79 -4.08 -28.25 -4.10
CA GLU A 79 -5.11 -28.33 -3.06
C GLU A 79 -5.62 -26.95 -2.62
N HIS A 80 -4.70 -25.99 -2.51
CA HIS A 80 -5.04 -24.61 -2.14
C HIS A 80 -5.43 -23.72 -3.32
N GLU A 81 -5.43 -24.24 -4.56
CA GLU A 81 -5.64 -23.47 -5.79
C GLU A 81 -4.72 -22.22 -5.86
N ARG A 82 -3.44 -22.42 -5.55
CA ARG A 82 -2.40 -21.38 -5.57
C ARG A 82 -1.18 -21.87 -6.33
N THR A 83 -0.22 -20.97 -6.56
CA THR A 83 1.05 -21.33 -7.20
C THR A 83 2.05 -21.82 -6.16
N GLU A 84 2.97 -22.72 -6.53
CA GLU A 84 4.04 -23.23 -5.65
C GLU A 84 4.84 -22.09 -5.00
N GLY A 85 5.26 -21.11 -5.79
CA GLY A 85 5.95 -19.92 -5.27
C GLY A 85 5.09 -19.09 -4.32
N GLY A 86 3.77 -19.11 -4.48
CA GLY A 86 2.82 -18.50 -3.55
C GLY A 86 2.74 -19.23 -2.21
N ILE A 87 2.72 -20.56 -2.23
CA ILE A 87 2.81 -21.41 -1.03
C ILE A 87 4.13 -21.14 -0.29
N TRP A 88 5.26 -21.25 -0.98
CA TRP A 88 6.59 -21.05 -0.39
C TRP A 88 6.77 -19.66 0.20
N CYS A 89 6.35 -18.62 -0.53
CA CYS A 89 6.42 -17.24 -0.04
C CYS A 89 5.57 -17.04 1.22
N HIS A 90 4.43 -17.74 1.32
CA HIS A 90 3.57 -17.67 2.50
C HIS A 90 4.15 -18.41 3.69
N LEU A 91 4.75 -19.60 3.50
CA LEU A 91 5.51 -20.30 4.56
C LEU A 91 6.62 -19.41 5.14
N CYS A 92 7.35 -18.70 4.28
CA CYS A 92 8.33 -17.70 4.68
C CYS A 92 7.74 -16.57 5.55
N VAL A 93 6.50 -16.15 5.29
CA VAL A 93 5.81 -15.14 6.10
C VAL A 93 5.44 -15.72 7.46
N ILE A 94 4.91 -16.94 7.51
CA ILE A 94 4.60 -17.64 8.76
C ILE A 94 5.87 -17.80 9.61
N ALA A 95 6.97 -18.27 9.01
CA ALA A 95 8.26 -18.42 9.69
C ALA A 95 8.77 -17.10 10.29
N HIS A 96 8.72 -16.02 9.52
CA HIS A 96 9.11 -14.68 9.99
C HIS A 96 8.22 -14.18 11.14
N ASN A 97 6.91 -14.44 11.09
CA ASN A 97 6.01 -14.05 12.18
C ASN A 97 6.32 -14.83 13.47
N MET A 98 6.55 -16.14 13.37
CA MET A 98 6.97 -16.97 14.51
C MET A 98 8.31 -16.52 15.10
N TYR A 99 9.25 -16.08 14.25
CA TYR A 99 10.52 -15.52 14.71
C TYR A 99 10.32 -14.22 15.49
N ASN A 100 9.45 -13.32 15.01
CA ASN A 100 9.12 -12.07 15.72
C ASN A 100 8.39 -12.31 17.06
N GLU A 101 7.74 -13.45 17.22
CA GLU A 101 7.17 -13.92 18.50
C GLU A 101 8.24 -14.48 19.46
N ASN A 102 9.52 -14.45 19.08
CA ASN A 102 10.67 -15.01 19.82
C ASN A 102 10.57 -16.53 20.01
N ARG A 103 9.95 -17.26 19.08
CA ARG A 103 9.98 -18.73 19.09
C ARG A 103 11.38 -19.24 18.77
N PRO A 104 11.82 -20.36 19.37
CA PRO A 104 13.12 -20.93 19.08
C PRO A 104 13.18 -21.41 17.63
N MET A 105 14.32 -21.18 16.96
CA MET A 105 14.51 -21.49 15.54
C MET A 105 14.17 -22.95 15.19
N GLY A 106 14.53 -23.90 16.05
CA GLY A 106 14.23 -25.32 15.85
C GLY A 106 12.72 -25.63 15.77
N GLU A 107 11.88 -24.93 16.52
CA GLU A 107 10.42 -25.10 16.45
C GLU A 107 9.88 -24.57 15.12
N ILE A 108 10.41 -23.44 14.64
CA ILE A 108 10.02 -22.83 13.37
C ILE A 108 10.36 -23.76 12.20
N THR A 109 11.56 -24.35 12.19
CA THR A 109 11.98 -25.32 11.18
C THR A 109 11.08 -26.55 11.17
N VAL A 110 10.70 -27.09 12.33
CA VAL A 110 9.81 -28.27 12.42
C VAL A 110 8.41 -27.97 11.90
N ILE A 111 7.85 -26.81 12.23
CA ILE A 111 6.48 -26.44 11.84
C ILE A 111 6.39 -26.06 10.36
N THR A 112 7.36 -25.29 9.86
CA THR A 112 7.30 -24.75 8.49
C THR A 112 7.96 -25.65 7.45
N GLY A 113 8.79 -26.60 7.86
CA GLY A 113 9.57 -27.45 6.97
C GLY A 113 10.69 -26.71 6.23
N LEU A 114 10.98 -25.45 6.59
CA LEU A 114 12.04 -24.65 5.98
C LEU A 114 13.37 -24.84 6.71
N SER A 115 14.46 -24.82 5.95
CA SER A 115 15.80 -24.84 6.55
C SER A 115 16.08 -23.54 7.32
N GLU A 116 16.89 -23.65 8.37
CA GLU A 116 17.32 -22.49 9.17
C GLU A 116 17.96 -21.39 8.30
N HIS A 117 18.76 -21.78 7.31
CA HIS A 117 19.38 -20.85 6.36
C HIS A 117 18.34 -20.06 5.56
N GLU A 118 17.29 -20.72 5.03
CA GLU A 118 16.23 -20.05 4.28
C GLU A 118 15.45 -19.05 5.15
N ILE A 119 15.19 -19.42 6.40
CA ILE A 119 14.51 -18.55 7.37
C ILE A 119 15.36 -17.29 7.63
N LEU A 120 16.65 -17.47 7.95
CA LEU A 120 17.58 -16.36 8.21
C LEU A 120 17.77 -15.45 6.99
N ASP A 121 17.93 -16.03 5.80
CA ASP A 121 18.01 -15.29 4.55
C ASP A 121 16.76 -14.44 4.31
N ARG A 122 15.59 -15.00 4.65
CA ARG A 122 14.33 -14.30 4.48
C ARG A 122 14.20 -13.14 5.47
N ILE A 123 14.54 -13.35 6.74
CA ILE A 123 14.54 -12.30 7.78
C ILE A 123 15.44 -11.14 7.32
N LYS A 124 16.69 -11.43 6.94
CA LYS A 124 17.65 -10.44 6.45
C LYS A 124 17.12 -9.66 5.24
N LYS A 125 16.48 -10.34 4.28
CA LYS A 125 15.88 -9.68 3.11
C LYS A 125 14.71 -8.74 3.49
N ILE A 126 13.90 -9.12 4.48
CA ILE A 126 12.79 -8.29 4.98
C ILE A 126 13.33 -7.06 5.69
N GLU A 127 14.31 -7.21 6.58
CA GLU A 127 14.95 -6.10 7.30
C GLU A 127 15.52 -5.05 6.34
N ILE A 128 16.31 -5.49 5.35
CA ILE A 128 16.88 -4.59 4.32
C ILE A 128 15.78 -3.87 3.55
N LYS A 129 14.69 -4.56 3.21
CA LYS A 129 13.58 -3.98 2.45
C LYS A 129 12.81 -2.95 3.27
N ASP A 130 12.60 -3.21 4.55
CA ASP A 130 11.89 -2.30 5.43
C ASP A 130 12.73 -1.07 5.77
N GLU A 131 14.05 -1.21 5.91
CA GLU A 131 14.95 -0.05 6.07
C GLU A 131 14.91 0.86 4.83
N LYS A 132 15.07 0.29 3.62
CA LYS A 132 14.90 1.04 2.36
C LYS A 132 13.54 1.70 2.22
N ARG A 133 12.49 1.10 2.78
CA ARG A 133 11.14 1.69 2.78
C ARG A 133 11.02 2.87 3.75
N LYS A 134 11.67 2.82 4.91
CA LYS A 134 11.73 3.94 5.86
C LYS A 134 12.49 5.12 5.24
N GLU A 135 13.68 4.89 4.69
CA GLU A 135 14.48 5.90 3.99
C GLU A 135 13.67 6.61 2.89
N ARG A 136 12.99 5.84 2.03
CA ARG A 136 12.13 6.40 0.97
C ARG A 136 10.94 7.19 1.51
N LYS A 137 10.36 6.81 2.64
CA LYS A 137 9.25 7.54 3.27
C LYS A 137 9.74 8.86 3.85
N GLU A 138 10.91 8.86 4.49
CA GLU A 138 11.55 10.05 5.03
C GLU A 138 11.94 11.04 3.93
N ALA A 139 12.62 10.57 2.88
CA ALA A 139 12.96 11.39 1.71
C ALA A 139 11.72 12.04 1.06
N ARG A 140 10.62 11.28 0.90
CA ARG A 140 9.35 11.82 0.39
C ARG A 140 8.72 12.85 1.31
N LYS A 141 8.88 12.72 2.63
CA LYS A 141 8.37 13.68 3.61
C LYS A 141 9.17 14.99 3.55
N GLU A 142 10.49 14.88 3.44
CA GLU A 142 11.40 16.01 3.26
C GLU A 142 11.11 16.76 1.96
N GLU A 143 11.01 16.05 0.83
CA GLU A 143 10.68 16.63 -0.48
C GLU A 143 9.35 17.41 -0.46
N LYS A 144 8.31 16.82 0.13
CA LYS A 144 7.01 17.50 0.31
C LYS A 144 7.12 18.76 1.16
N SER A 145 7.93 18.71 2.23
CA SER A 145 8.14 19.87 3.09
C SER A 145 8.92 20.99 2.40
N ALA A 146 9.92 20.64 1.58
CA ALA A 146 10.69 21.58 0.78
C ALA A 146 9.83 22.25 -0.30
N ARG A 147 9.00 21.46 -1.00
CA ARG A 147 8.05 21.99 -2.00
C ARG A 147 7.06 22.98 -1.38
N LYS A 148 6.51 22.67 -0.21
CA LYS A 148 5.59 23.57 0.52
C LYS A 148 6.27 24.89 0.96
N LYS A 149 7.56 24.85 1.30
CA LYS A 149 8.34 26.06 1.63
C LYS A 149 8.59 26.93 0.40
N LEU A 150 8.85 26.31 -0.77
CA LEU A 150 9.03 27.04 -2.03
C LEU A 150 7.73 27.72 -2.49
N GLU A 151 6.59 27.02 -2.40
CA GLU A 151 5.28 27.56 -2.76
C GLU A 151 4.89 28.78 -1.91
N LYS A 152 5.19 28.74 -0.60
CA LYS A 152 4.95 29.89 0.30
C LYS A 152 5.85 31.11 0.00
N LYS A 153 6.99 30.91 -0.67
CA LYS A 153 7.90 32.02 -1.04
C LYS A 153 7.47 32.69 -2.35
N SER A 154 6.70 32.02 -3.21
CA SER A 154 6.13 32.62 -4.42
C SER A 154 4.87 33.45 -4.16
N GLU A 155 4.31 33.40 -2.95
CA GLU A 155 3.28 34.34 -2.49
C GLU A 155 3.93 35.62 -1.91
N ASP A 156 4.88 36.21 -2.63
CA ASP A 156 5.22 37.60 -2.37
C ASP A 156 4.00 38.45 -2.75
N PRO A 157 3.51 39.35 -1.88
CA PRO A 157 2.47 40.34 -2.22
C PRO A 157 2.94 41.40 -3.23
N SER A 158 3.91 41.06 -4.08
CA SER A 158 4.44 41.86 -5.19
C SER A 158 3.50 41.82 -6.41
N HIS A 159 2.20 41.95 -6.19
CA HIS A 159 1.26 42.29 -7.24
C HIS A 159 0.12 43.18 -6.72
N SER A 160 0.48 44.22 -5.97
CA SER A 160 -0.45 45.31 -5.66
C SER A 160 -0.21 46.58 -6.50
N THR A 161 0.67 46.56 -7.50
CA THR A 161 0.89 47.70 -8.40
C THR A 161 0.31 47.52 -9.80
N GLU A 162 -0.11 46.31 -10.21
CA GLU A 162 -0.81 46.10 -11.50
C GLU A 162 -2.35 46.04 -11.36
N CYS A 163 -2.88 46.06 -10.13
CA CYS A 163 -4.33 46.17 -9.88
C CYS A 163 -4.82 47.62 -9.77
N VAL A 164 -3.92 48.60 -9.59
CA VAL A 164 -4.27 50.03 -9.63
C VAL A 164 -4.68 50.43 -11.06
N SER A 165 -3.92 49.99 -12.07
CA SER A 165 -4.20 50.33 -13.47
C SER A 165 -5.53 49.76 -13.97
N LYS A 166 -5.91 48.53 -13.58
CA LYS A 166 -7.18 47.93 -14.02
C LYS A 166 -8.42 48.66 -13.48
N LEU A 167 -8.37 49.13 -12.23
CA LEU A 167 -9.47 49.88 -11.63
C LEU A 167 -9.56 51.30 -12.20
N GLU A 168 -8.41 51.96 -12.41
CA GLU A 168 -8.34 53.28 -13.07
C GLU A 168 -8.88 53.21 -14.51
N ILE A 169 -8.51 52.16 -15.27
CA ILE A 169 -9.03 51.93 -16.62
C ILE A 169 -10.54 51.71 -16.59
N MET A 170 -11.08 50.92 -15.65
CA MET A 170 -12.53 50.72 -15.54
C MET A 170 -13.29 52.02 -15.22
N ASN A 171 -12.74 52.86 -14.35
CA ASN A 171 -13.35 54.16 -14.03
C ASN A 171 -13.33 55.12 -15.23
N LEU A 172 -12.24 55.15 -16.00
CA LEU A 172 -12.14 55.93 -17.24
C LEU A 172 -13.16 55.49 -18.30
N ILE A 173 -13.36 54.18 -18.47
CA ILE A 173 -14.35 53.65 -19.42
C ILE A 173 -15.76 54.11 -19.05
N ASN A 174 -16.13 54.05 -17.77
CA ASN A 174 -17.45 54.49 -17.30
C ASN A 174 -17.65 56.00 -17.51
N ASP A 175 -16.64 56.82 -17.22
CA ASP A 175 -16.73 58.27 -17.44
C ASP A 175 -16.92 58.62 -18.93
N ILE A 176 -16.21 57.94 -19.83
CA ILE A 176 -16.38 58.09 -21.27
C ILE A 176 -17.80 57.71 -21.70
N GLN A 177 -18.32 56.58 -21.23
CA GLN A 177 -19.67 56.12 -21.55
C GLN A 177 -20.73 57.13 -21.12
N THR A 178 -20.65 57.64 -19.88
CA THR A 178 -21.63 58.63 -19.40
C THR A 178 -21.59 59.95 -20.18
N LYS A 179 -20.40 60.41 -20.57
CA LYS A 179 -20.24 61.60 -21.42
C LYS A 179 -20.86 61.39 -22.80
N MET A 180 -20.65 60.22 -23.40
CA MET A 180 -21.23 59.88 -24.71
C MET A 180 -22.76 59.81 -24.64
N THR A 181 -23.32 59.23 -23.58
CA THR A 181 -24.79 59.20 -23.38
C THR A 181 -25.37 60.61 -23.25
N ARG A 182 -24.71 61.51 -22.49
CA ARG A 182 -25.15 62.91 -22.35
C ARG A 182 -25.13 63.66 -23.68
N LEU A 183 -24.09 63.47 -24.49
CA LEU A 183 -24.00 64.07 -25.83
C LEU A 183 -25.14 63.58 -26.73
N ASN A 184 -25.43 62.27 -26.73
CA ASN A 184 -26.52 61.72 -27.52
C ASN A 184 -27.89 62.30 -27.12
N ILE A 185 -28.13 62.50 -25.83
CA ILE A 185 -29.36 63.15 -25.34
C ILE A 185 -29.44 64.60 -25.82
N LEU A 186 -28.36 65.37 -25.74
CA LEU A 186 -28.35 66.77 -26.20
C LEU A 186 -28.59 66.88 -27.71
N VAL A 187 -27.97 66.01 -28.52
CA VAL A 187 -28.20 65.96 -29.98
C VAL A 187 -29.66 65.63 -30.28
N ALA A 188 -30.26 64.70 -29.54
CA ALA A 188 -31.68 64.35 -29.68
C ALA A 188 -32.64 65.48 -29.28
N MET A 189 -32.24 66.37 -28.36
CA MET A 189 -33.05 67.54 -27.98
C MET A 189 -32.95 68.72 -28.96
N MET A 190 -31.90 68.76 -29.78
CA MET A 190 -31.69 69.81 -30.79
C MET A 190 -32.24 69.44 -32.17
N SER A 191 -32.66 68.18 -32.37
CA SER A 191 -33.29 67.66 -33.58
C SER A 191 -34.81 67.76 -33.49
#